data_AF-A0A5U8V8I4-F1
#
_entry.id   AF-A0A5U8V8I4-F1
#
_cell.length_a   1.000
_cell.length_b   1.000
_cell.length_c   1.000
_cell.angle_alpha   90.00
_cell.angle_beta   90.00
_cell.angle_gamma   90.00
#
_symmetry.space_group_name_H-M   'P 1'
#
loop_
_entity.id
_entity.type
_entity.pdbx_description
1 polymer ?
#
loop_
_entity_poly.entity_id
_entity_poly.type
_entity_poly.pdbx_seq_one_letter_code
_entity_poly.pdbx_strand_id
1 'polypeptide(L)'
;SKRDNALIVIDAIRNPYEAKFFKDRYSAFHLMSINAPDEHRTNYLRKLHKFSEKQIEEIDSVESGKGDNSYKHLTNPNVTKCIELSDIHIFNPKNEFDNDNILKAQLAWYIALMKHPGLITPTAMERVMQVAYTVKLNSGCISRQVGAVVTDGDNSIKSVGWNDVANGQIPCSMRSLDGLMNDFDEKMYSHYERNNSSFRIKANEKLLNFRAIDKTGDIYRGRNLSYCFKDIHNDLDKEKKGNQVHTRALHAEENAFLQLAKYGGIGVQGGRLYTTASPCELCAKKAYQLGISEIVFIDPYPGIAQDHIINIGSKPPMLIQFRGAIGKSYHRLYEQVIPIKDELEYLLE
;
A
#
# COMPACT_ATOMS: atom_id res chain seq x y z
N SER A 1 6.83 34.36 26.42
CA SER A 1 5.41 34.01 26.23
C SER A 1 5.29 32.50 26.20
N LYS A 2 5.04 31.86 27.35
CA LYS A 2 4.82 30.40 27.45
C LYS A 2 3.42 30.09 26.90
N ARG A 3 3.29 30.00 25.59
CA ARG A 3 2.16 29.25 25.02
C ARG A 3 2.59 27.80 25.04
N ASP A 4 2.10 27.05 26.02
CA ASP A 4 2.27 25.60 26.02
C ASP A 4 1.75 25.09 24.68
N ASN A 5 2.59 24.31 23.98
CA ASN A 5 2.21 23.71 22.70
C ASN A 5 0.97 22.84 22.93
N ALA A 6 -0.15 23.22 22.30
CA ALA A 6 -1.37 22.43 22.38
C ALA A 6 -1.18 21.12 21.61
N LEU A 7 -1.21 20.00 22.33
CA LEU A 7 -1.21 18.66 21.74
C LEU A 7 -2.67 18.22 21.54
N ILE A 8 -3.03 17.94 20.29
CA ILE A 8 -4.40 17.55 19.93
C ILE A 8 -4.37 16.10 19.47
N VAL A 9 -5.26 15.29 20.05
CA VAL A 9 -5.54 13.93 19.60
C VAL A 9 -6.93 13.93 18.97
N ILE A 10 -7.00 13.47 17.72
CA ILE A 10 -8.27 13.20 17.04
C ILE A 10 -8.54 11.71 17.19
N ASP A 11 -9.61 11.38 17.92
CA ASP A 11 -9.89 10.00 18.34
C ASP A 11 -10.09 9.03 17.17
N ALA A 12 -10.80 9.46 16.12
CA ALA A 12 -11.01 8.63 14.95
C ALA A 12 -11.09 9.44 13.66
N ILE A 13 -10.43 8.95 12.61
CA ILE A 13 -10.59 9.40 11.23
C ILE A 13 -11.01 8.20 10.41
N ARG A 14 -12.24 8.21 9.92
CA ARG A 14 -12.81 7.06 9.19
C ARG A 14 -12.96 7.32 7.70
N ASN A 15 -12.68 8.54 7.23
CA ASN A 15 -12.73 8.86 5.82
C ASN A 15 -11.34 9.30 5.27
N PRO A 16 -10.88 8.74 4.14
CA PRO A 16 -9.56 9.04 3.60
C PRO A 16 -9.39 10.49 3.15
N TYR A 17 -10.48 11.18 2.79
CA TYR A 17 -10.44 12.60 2.41
C TYR A 17 -10.29 13.52 3.62
N GLU A 18 -10.82 13.14 4.79
CA GLU A 18 -10.54 13.84 6.06
C GLU A 18 -9.05 13.70 6.42
N ALA A 19 -8.53 12.47 6.38
CA ALA A 19 -7.11 12.20 6.59
C ALA A 19 -6.24 13.04 5.64
N LYS A 20 -6.61 13.10 4.36
CA LYS A 20 -5.91 13.88 3.33
C LYS A 20 -5.96 15.38 3.62
N PHE A 21 -7.12 15.92 4.02
CA PHE A 21 -7.27 17.32 4.41
C PHE A 21 -6.30 17.71 5.53
N PHE A 22 -6.21 16.91 6.60
CA PHE A 22 -5.28 17.20 7.70
C PHE A 22 -3.82 17.09 7.26
N LYS A 23 -3.47 16.05 6.49
CA LYS A 23 -2.11 15.84 5.96
C LYS A 23 -1.62 16.97 5.06
N ASP A 24 -2.51 17.55 4.27
CA ASP A 24 -2.14 18.62 3.33
C ASP A 24 -2.06 19.98 4.02
N ARG A 25 -2.84 20.20 5.09
CA ARG A 25 -2.95 21.50 5.77
C ARG A 25 -2.01 21.66 6.96
N TYR A 26 -1.72 20.57 7.68
CA TYR A 26 -0.97 20.63 8.92
C TYR A 26 0.30 19.79 8.78
N SER A 27 1.44 20.47 8.64
CA SER A 27 2.73 19.79 8.53
C SER A 27 2.99 18.87 9.73
N ALA A 28 2.56 19.26 10.93
CA ALA A 28 2.70 18.53 12.19
C ALA A 28 1.77 17.32 12.37
N PHE A 29 0.80 17.12 11.48
CA PHE A 29 -0.16 16.03 11.58
C PHE A 29 0.50 14.68 11.27
N HIS A 30 0.22 13.69 12.10
CA HIS A 30 0.63 12.30 11.93
C HIS A 30 -0.61 11.42 11.98
N LEU A 31 -0.88 10.68 10.90
CA LEU A 31 -1.98 9.72 10.90
C LEU A 31 -1.49 8.38 11.46
N MET A 32 -2.14 7.90 12.52
CA MET A 32 -1.80 6.63 13.18
C MET A 32 -2.89 5.59 12.93
N SER A 33 -2.49 4.37 12.55
CA SER A 33 -3.36 3.19 12.55
C SER A 33 -2.99 2.25 13.69
N ILE A 34 -3.98 1.70 14.38
CA ILE A 34 -3.78 0.64 15.38
C ILE A 34 -4.32 -0.66 14.82
N ASN A 35 -3.42 -1.61 14.56
CA ASN A 35 -3.74 -2.90 13.98
C ASN A 35 -3.71 -3.98 15.06
N ALA A 36 -4.68 -4.88 15.04
CA ALA A 36 -4.73 -6.08 15.89
C ALA A 36 -5.04 -7.31 15.02
N PRO A 37 -4.59 -8.51 15.41
CA PRO A 37 -4.99 -9.73 14.71
C PRO A 37 -6.51 -9.87 14.66
N ASP A 38 -7.07 -10.30 13.52
CA ASP A 38 -8.52 -10.36 13.31
C ASP A 38 -9.25 -11.24 14.32
N GLU A 39 -8.63 -12.37 14.70
CA GLU A 39 -9.15 -13.26 15.74
C GLU A 39 -9.27 -12.52 17.08
N HIS A 40 -8.23 -11.78 17.47
CA HIS A 40 -8.21 -11.05 18.73
C HIS A 40 -9.18 -9.86 18.71
N ARG A 41 -9.28 -9.14 17.60
CA ARG A 41 -10.26 -8.07 17.39
C ARG A 41 -11.69 -8.59 17.52
N THR A 42 -12.00 -9.68 16.83
CA THR A 42 -13.33 -10.31 16.86
C THR A 42 -13.66 -10.82 18.26
N ASN A 43 -12.72 -11.50 18.92
CA ASN A 43 -12.89 -11.97 20.29
C ASN A 43 -13.12 -10.81 21.28
N TYR A 44 -12.43 -9.69 21.09
CA TYR A 44 -12.64 -8.48 21.88
C TYR A 44 -14.04 -7.89 21.71
N LEU A 45 -14.50 -7.70 20.47
CA LEU A 45 -15.83 -7.18 20.17
C LEU A 45 -16.93 -8.10 20.71
N ARG A 46 -16.77 -9.42 20.59
CA ARG A 46 -17.71 -10.42 21.12
C ARG A 46 -17.75 -10.41 22.65
N LYS A 47 -16.59 -10.41 23.31
CA LYS A 47 -16.54 -10.53 24.79
C LYS A 47 -16.97 -9.25 25.49
N LEU A 48 -16.47 -8.08 25.06
CA LEU A 48 -16.67 -6.81 25.76
C LEU A 48 -17.95 -6.10 25.29
N HIS A 49 -18.15 -5.97 23.98
CA HIS A 49 -19.28 -5.23 23.39
C HIS A 49 -20.49 -6.12 23.09
N LYS A 50 -20.38 -7.44 23.28
CA LYS A 50 -21.45 -8.43 23.05
C LYS A 50 -22.01 -8.41 21.63
N PHE A 51 -21.19 -8.02 20.66
CA PHE A 51 -21.60 -8.04 19.25
C PHE A 51 -21.69 -9.47 18.72
N SER A 52 -22.73 -9.72 17.93
CA SER A 52 -22.87 -10.95 17.15
C SER A 52 -21.94 -10.94 15.94
N GLU A 53 -21.69 -12.13 15.38
CA GLU A 53 -20.89 -12.28 14.16
C GLU A 53 -21.44 -11.44 13.00
N LYS A 54 -22.76 -11.48 12.77
CA LYS A 54 -23.43 -10.67 11.75
C LYS A 54 -23.23 -9.16 11.94
N GLN A 55 -23.27 -8.68 13.19
CA GLN A 55 -23.03 -7.25 13.46
C GLN A 55 -21.59 -6.83 13.15
N ILE A 56 -20.61 -7.71 13.42
CA ILE A 56 -19.21 -7.44 13.08
C ILE A 56 -19.03 -7.42 11.56
N GLU A 57 -19.63 -8.36 10.84
CA GLU A 57 -19.63 -8.39 9.37
C GLU A 57 -20.31 -7.15 8.76
N GLU A 58 -21.41 -6.68 9.35
CA GLU A 58 -22.09 -5.44 8.94
C GLU A 58 -21.21 -4.21 9.15
N ILE A 59 -20.51 -4.13 10.29
CA ILE A 59 -19.55 -3.05 10.57
C ILE A 59 -18.43 -3.07 9.53
N ASP A 60 -17.79 -4.22 9.33
CA ASP A 60 -16.67 -4.37 8.38
C ASP A 60 -17.13 -4.05 6.94
N SER A 61 -18.36 -4.42 6.58
CA SER A 61 -18.97 -4.08 5.29
C SER A 61 -19.16 -2.58 5.11
N VAL A 62 -19.70 -1.88 6.11
CA VAL A 62 -19.89 -0.42 6.09
C VAL A 62 -18.55 0.31 6.04
N GLU A 63 -17.56 -0.16 6.81
CA GLU A 63 -16.23 0.47 6.92
C GLU A 63 -15.30 0.15 5.74
N SER A 64 -15.67 -0.78 4.86
CA SER A 64 -14.93 -1.10 3.63
C SER A 64 -14.96 0.01 2.57
N GLY A 65 -15.86 0.99 2.72
CA GLY A 65 -16.07 2.06 1.73
C GLY A 65 -16.80 1.62 0.46
N LYS A 66 -17.32 0.38 0.39
CA LYS A 66 -18.17 -0.06 -0.73
C LYS A 66 -19.52 0.66 -0.67
N GLY A 67 -19.97 1.17 -1.82
CA GLY A 67 -21.27 1.83 -1.94
C GLY A 67 -21.73 1.87 -3.40
N ASP A 68 -23.05 1.86 -3.60
CA ASP A 68 -23.65 1.69 -4.94
C ASP A 68 -23.46 2.90 -5.87
N ASN A 69 -23.16 4.09 -5.32
CA ASN A 69 -23.02 5.33 -6.07
C ASN A 69 -21.73 6.08 -5.76
N SER A 70 -21.22 6.82 -6.74
CA SER A 70 -19.98 7.62 -6.65
C SER A 70 -19.97 8.62 -5.50
N TYR A 71 -21.11 9.24 -5.18
CA TYR A 71 -21.24 10.14 -4.03
C TYR A 71 -21.00 9.42 -2.70
N LYS A 72 -21.57 8.21 -2.53
CA LYS A 72 -21.39 7.41 -1.32
C LYS A 72 -19.93 6.95 -1.15
N HIS A 73 -19.21 6.69 -2.25
CA HIS A 73 -17.78 6.39 -2.19
C HIS A 73 -16.94 7.56 -1.64
N LEU A 74 -17.42 8.80 -1.75
CA LEU A 74 -16.74 9.98 -1.19
C LEU A 74 -17.09 10.22 0.28
N THR A 75 -18.34 9.96 0.67
CA THR A 75 -18.84 10.29 2.01
C THR A 75 -18.77 9.12 3.00
N ASN A 76 -18.81 7.88 2.53
CA ASN A 76 -18.83 6.72 3.42
C ASN A 76 -17.49 6.56 4.17
N PRO A 77 -17.53 5.99 5.38
CA PRO A 77 -16.33 5.48 6.04
C PRO A 77 -15.58 4.50 5.13
N ASN A 78 -14.27 4.67 5.05
CA ASN A 78 -13.36 3.74 4.39
C ASN A 78 -12.11 3.60 5.27
N VAL A 79 -12.24 2.77 6.31
CA VAL A 79 -11.19 2.56 7.31
C VAL A 79 -10.00 1.85 6.70
N THR A 80 -10.22 0.89 5.78
CA THR A 80 -9.14 0.25 5.02
C THR A 80 -8.27 1.30 4.36
N LYS A 81 -8.86 2.26 3.62
CA LYS A 81 -8.09 3.30 2.95
C LYS A 81 -7.40 4.26 3.92
N CYS A 82 -8.00 4.54 5.08
CA CYS A 82 -7.32 5.30 6.14
C CYS A 82 -6.08 4.58 6.68
N ILE A 83 -6.15 3.25 6.84
CA ILE A 83 -4.99 2.44 7.23
C ILE A 83 -3.90 2.51 6.15
N GLU A 84 -4.26 2.35 4.87
CA GLU A 84 -3.29 2.47 3.75
C GLU A 84 -2.63 3.87 3.71
N LEU A 85 -3.37 4.90 4.12
CA LEU A 85 -2.89 6.28 4.19
C LEU A 85 -2.14 6.58 5.50
N SER A 86 -2.13 5.70 6.49
CA SER A 86 -1.50 5.98 7.78
C SER A 86 0.01 6.16 7.63
N ASP A 87 0.58 7.06 8.45
CA ASP A 87 2.03 7.28 8.44
C ASP A 87 2.74 6.45 9.51
N ILE A 88 2.03 6.11 10.59
CA ILE A 88 2.57 5.35 11.71
C ILE A 88 1.63 4.18 11.97
N HIS A 89 2.17 2.97 11.87
CA HIS A 89 1.44 1.73 12.11
C HIS A 89 1.84 1.17 13.47
N ILE A 90 0.85 1.04 14.35
CA ILE A 90 1.01 0.54 15.71
C ILE A 90 0.36 -0.83 15.81
N PHE A 91 1.06 -1.78 16.42
CA PHE A 91 0.53 -3.11 16.64
C PHE A 91 -0.02 -3.24 18.05
N ASN A 92 -1.32 -3.51 18.19
CA ASN A 92 -1.90 -3.91 19.46
C ASN A 92 -2.24 -5.41 19.41
N PRO A 93 -1.46 -6.28 20.09
CA PRO A 93 -1.72 -7.71 20.05
C PRO A 93 -3.11 -8.05 20.58
N LYS A 94 -3.68 -7.32 21.55
CA LYS A 94 -4.97 -7.64 22.18
C LYS A 94 -5.12 -9.11 22.63
N ASN A 95 -4.01 -9.82 22.87
CA ASN A 95 -4.01 -11.19 23.38
C ASN A 95 -4.49 -11.24 24.84
N GLU A 96 -4.20 -10.18 25.61
CA GLU A 96 -4.64 -9.98 26.98
C GLU A 96 -5.54 -8.73 27.03
N PHE A 97 -6.79 -8.90 27.45
CA PHE A 97 -7.83 -7.85 27.36
C PHE A 97 -7.45 -6.54 28.05
N ASP A 98 -6.75 -6.63 29.18
CA ASP A 98 -6.39 -5.49 30.04
C ASP A 98 -4.92 -5.08 29.89
N ASN A 99 -4.13 -5.78 29.07
CA ASN A 99 -2.71 -5.50 28.90
C ASN A 99 -2.43 -4.77 27.59
N ASP A 100 -2.43 -3.44 27.68
CA ASP A 100 -2.04 -2.57 26.58
C ASP A 100 -0.54 -2.16 26.65
N ASN A 101 0.34 -2.91 27.34
CA ASN A 101 1.74 -2.48 27.53
C ASN A 101 2.49 -2.31 26.20
N ILE A 102 2.26 -3.21 25.24
CA ILE A 102 2.88 -3.11 23.90
C ILE A 102 2.37 -1.87 23.15
N LEU A 103 1.07 -1.56 23.27
CA LEU A 103 0.48 -0.36 22.69
C LEU A 103 1.05 0.91 23.35
N LYS A 104 1.04 0.96 24.69
CA LYS A 104 1.54 2.09 25.49
C LYS A 104 3.02 2.35 25.20
N ALA A 105 3.85 1.32 25.11
CA ALA A 105 5.27 1.45 24.77
C ALA A 105 5.48 2.05 23.39
N GLN A 106 4.75 1.58 22.36
CA GLN A 106 4.82 2.16 21.02
C GLN A 106 4.32 3.61 20.98
N LEU A 107 3.24 3.94 21.68
CA LEU A 107 2.74 5.31 21.78
C LEU A 107 3.77 6.23 22.46
N ALA A 108 4.36 5.79 23.57
CA ALA A 108 5.42 6.54 24.26
C ALA A 108 6.63 6.78 23.35
N TRP A 109 7.04 5.77 22.58
CA TRP A 109 8.13 5.86 21.60
C TRP A 109 7.87 6.95 20.56
N TYR A 110 6.70 6.95 19.92
CA TYR A 110 6.39 7.96 18.90
C TYR A 110 6.10 9.35 19.47
N ILE A 111 5.49 9.45 20.65
CA ILE A 111 5.30 10.75 21.32
C ILE A 111 6.66 11.36 21.68
N ALA A 112 7.62 10.55 22.13
CA ALA A 112 8.99 11.01 22.39
C ALA A 112 9.66 11.52 21.11
N LEU A 113 9.57 10.78 19.99
CA LEU A 113 10.08 11.21 18.69
C LEU A 113 9.38 12.47 18.15
N MET A 114 8.08 12.64 18.39
CA MET A 114 7.36 13.87 18.01
C MET A 114 7.82 15.09 18.80
N LYS A 115 8.18 14.90 20.08
CA LYS A 115 8.72 15.96 20.94
C LYS A 115 10.19 16.23 20.64
N HIS A 116 10.94 15.21 20.25
CA HIS A 116 12.37 15.28 19.96
C HIS A 116 12.70 14.40 18.75
N PRO A 117 12.59 14.96 17.52
CA PRO A 117 13.00 14.27 16.31
C PRO A 117 14.46 13.82 16.37
N GLY A 118 14.75 12.65 15.83
CA GLY A 118 16.10 12.08 15.81
C GLY A 118 16.64 11.57 17.15
N LEU A 119 15.81 11.54 18.21
CA LEU A 119 16.19 11.06 19.55
C LEU A 119 16.71 9.62 19.55
N ILE A 120 16.13 8.77 18.69
CA ILE A 120 16.51 7.37 18.51
C ILE A 120 16.46 7.01 17.03
N THR A 121 17.25 6.01 16.63
CA THR A 121 17.32 5.58 15.23
C THR A 121 16.15 4.68 14.83
N PRO A 122 15.71 4.70 13.56
CA PRO A 122 14.65 3.84 13.07
C PRO A 122 15.02 2.35 13.12
N THR A 123 14.01 1.51 13.36
CA THR A 123 14.16 0.05 13.32
C THR A 123 14.50 -0.46 11.91
N ALA A 124 15.04 -1.67 11.80
CA ALA A 124 15.29 -2.28 10.49
C ALA A 124 13.99 -2.42 9.67
N MET A 125 12.88 -2.76 10.33
CA MET A 125 11.56 -2.86 9.70
C MET A 125 11.12 -1.54 9.08
N GLU A 126 11.26 -0.43 9.80
CA GLU A 126 10.95 0.92 9.29
C GLU A 126 11.87 1.34 8.15
N ARG A 127 13.19 1.14 8.29
CA ARG A 127 14.15 1.52 7.24
C ARG A 127 13.85 0.81 5.93
N VAL A 128 13.66 -0.51 5.96
CA VAL A 128 13.43 -1.29 4.75
C VAL A 128 12.05 -1.02 4.17
N MET A 129 11.01 -0.91 5.01
CA MET A 129 9.67 -0.58 4.53
C MET A 129 9.60 0.85 3.98
N GLN A 130 10.35 1.81 4.51
CA GLN A 130 10.44 3.15 3.93
C GLN A 130 11.03 3.12 2.51
N VAL A 131 12.02 2.25 2.26
CA VAL A 131 12.54 2.03 0.90
C VAL A 131 11.45 1.45 0.01
N ALA A 132 10.74 0.40 0.44
CA ALA A 132 9.61 -0.17 -0.30
C ALA A 132 8.53 0.89 -0.61
N TYR A 133 8.21 1.71 0.38
CA TYR A 133 7.24 2.80 0.26
C TYR A 133 7.70 3.88 -0.72
N THR A 134 9.00 4.15 -0.80
CA THR A 134 9.57 5.13 -1.73
C THR A 134 9.57 4.60 -3.16
N VAL A 135 10.04 3.37 -3.38
CA VAL A 135 10.15 2.80 -4.74
C VAL A 135 8.78 2.55 -5.39
N LYS A 136 7.70 2.41 -4.59
CA LYS A 136 6.34 2.29 -5.13
C LYS A 136 5.93 3.47 -6.02
N LEU A 137 6.52 4.65 -5.80
CA LEU A 137 6.25 5.86 -6.57
C LEU A 137 6.73 5.75 -8.04
N ASN A 138 7.61 4.79 -8.33
CA ASN A 138 8.03 4.47 -9.69
C ASN A 138 6.98 3.65 -10.48
N SER A 139 5.91 3.19 -9.83
CA SER A 139 4.86 2.38 -10.46
C SER A 139 4.19 3.12 -11.63
N GLY A 140 4.32 2.53 -12.81
CA GLY A 140 3.57 2.88 -14.02
C GLY A 140 2.13 2.36 -14.06
N CYS A 141 1.72 1.53 -13.10
CA CYS A 141 0.36 1.01 -13.01
C CYS A 141 -0.62 2.08 -12.51
N ILE A 142 -1.76 2.20 -13.20
CA ILE A 142 -2.82 3.16 -12.85
C ILE A 142 -3.82 2.63 -11.82
N SER A 143 -3.79 1.33 -11.51
CA SER A 143 -4.74 0.72 -10.56
C SER A 143 -4.26 0.77 -9.12
N ARG A 144 -2.98 0.46 -8.88
CA ARG A 144 -2.33 0.47 -7.56
C ARG A 144 -0.86 0.82 -7.72
N GLN A 145 -0.27 1.40 -6.68
CA GLN A 145 1.18 1.64 -6.57
C GLN A 145 1.70 0.81 -5.40
N VAL A 146 2.47 -0.22 -5.72
CA VAL A 146 3.02 -1.19 -4.78
C VAL A 146 4.54 -1.20 -4.93
N GLY A 147 5.23 -1.23 -3.80
CA GLY A 147 6.67 -1.36 -3.75
C GLY A 147 7.07 -2.56 -2.90
N ALA A 148 8.18 -3.18 -3.24
CA ALA A 148 8.71 -4.34 -2.56
C ALA A 148 10.24 -4.25 -2.44
N VAL A 149 10.78 -4.86 -1.39
CA VAL A 149 12.21 -4.96 -1.12
C VAL A 149 12.52 -6.36 -0.60
N VAL A 150 13.57 -6.97 -1.13
CA VAL A 150 14.08 -8.25 -0.65
C VAL A 150 15.39 -8.01 0.08
N THR A 151 15.54 -8.62 1.26
CA THR A 151 16.75 -8.55 2.08
C THR A 151 17.31 -9.93 2.40
N ASP A 152 18.53 -9.98 2.90
CA ASP A 152 19.00 -11.15 3.67
C ASP A 152 18.42 -11.14 5.10
N GLY A 153 18.84 -12.10 5.93
CA GLY A 153 18.41 -12.22 7.33
C GLY A 153 18.82 -11.03 8.22
N ASP A 154 19.86 -10.30 7.82
CA ASP A 154 20.37 -9.13 8.55
C ASP A 154 19.70 -7.80 8.11
N ASN A 155 18.72 -7.87 7.21
CA ASN A 155 18.02 -6.73 6.61
C ASN A 155 18.90 -5.88 5.66
N SER A 156 19.96 -6.47 5.10
CA SER A 156 20.69 -5.83 4.01
C SER A 156 19.90 -5.98 2.71
N ILE A 157 19.61 -4.85 2.06
CA ILE A 157 18.83 -4.81 0.83
C ILE A 157 19.58 -5.52 -0.30
N LYS A 158 18.93 -6.49 -0.95
CA LYS A 158 19.44 -7.22 -2.10
C LYS A 158 18.78 -6.80 -3.40
N SER A 159 17.49 -6.49 -3.36
CA SER A 159 16.77 -5.93 -4.51
C SER A 159 15.57 -5.11 -4.08
N VAL A 160 15.12 -4.25 -4.99
CA VAL A 160 13.89 -3.47 -4.87
C VAL A 160 13.00 -3.79 -6.07
N GLY A 161 11.70 -3.58 -5.94
CA GLY A 161 10.76 -3.75 -7.03
C GLY A 161 9.54 -2.87 -6.86
N TRP A 162 8.90 -2.54 -7.96
CA TRP A 162 7.62 -1.87 -8.01
C TRP A 162 6.81 -2.46 -9.15
N ASN A 163 5.49 -2.35 -9.05
CA ASN A 163 4.61 -2.90 -10.07
C ASN A 163 4.64 -2.02 -11.33
N ASP A 164 5.09 -2.60 -12.44
CA ASP A 164 5.18 -1.92 -13.73
C ASP A 164 5.19 -2.93 -14.88
N VAL A 165 5.03 -2.45 -16.10
CA VAL A 165 5.12 -3.26 -17.30
C VAL A 165 6.54 -3.85 -17.47
N ALA A 166 6.64 -4.90 -18.29
CA ALA A 166 7.93 -5.52 -18.59
C ALA A 166 8.94 -4.49 -19.17
N ASN A 167 10.22 -4.70 -18.89
CA ASN A 167 11.29 -3.82 -19.33
C ASN A 167 11.23 -3.57 -20.85
N GLY A 168 11.31 -2.29 -21.25
CA GLY A 168 11.21 -1.87 -22.65
C GLY A 168 9.78 -1.56 -23.14
N GLN A 169 8.75 -1.79 -22.31
CA GLN A 169 7.37 -1.42 -22.63
C GLN A 169 6.97 -0.08 -22.00
N ILE A 170 5.98 0.58 -22.59
CA ILE A 170 5.45 1.86 -22.09
C ILE A 170 4.48 1.61 -20.92
N PRO A 171 4.66 2.30 -19.78
CA PRO A 171 3.77 2.25 -18.62
C PRO A 171 2.30 2.50 -18.92
N CYS A 172 1.40 1.87 -18.15
CA CYS A 172 -0.04 2.08 -18.29
C CYS A 172 -0.46 3.55 -18.14
N SER A 173 0.20 4.30 -17.25
CA SER A 173 -0.04 5.74 -16.99
C SER A 173 0.32 6.65 -18.16
N MET A 174 1.21 6.21 -19.05
CA MET A 174 1.64 6.96 -20.23
C MET A 174 0.84 6.60 -21.48
N ARG A 175 -0.05 5.60 -21.40
CA ARG A 175 -0.90 5.15 -22.50
C ARG A 175 -2.22 5.89 -22.47
N SER A 176 -2.79 6.14 -23.64
CA SER A 176 -4.05 6.88 -23.80
C SER A 176 -5.03 6.11 -24.69
N LEU A 177 -6.33 6.29 -24.43
CA LEU A 177 -7.40 5.79 -25.29
C LEU A 177 -7.36 6.46 -26.67
N ASP A 178 -7.12 7.76 -26.74
CA ASP A 178 -6.97 8.50 -28.00
C ASP A 178 -5.84 7.93 -28.86
N GLY A 179 -4.65 7.73 -28.29
CA GLY A 179 -3.52 7.17 -29.03
C GLY A 179 -3.75 5.72 -29.45
N LEU A 180 -4.48 4.94 -28.64
CA LEU A 180 -4.84 3.57 -29.02
C LEU A 180 -5.74 3.55 -30.26
N MET A 181 -6.63 4.54 -30.39
CA MET A 181 -7.54 4.65 -31.52
C MET A 181 -6.85 5.20 -32.77
N ASN A 182 -5.94 6.17 -32.62
CA ASN A 182 -5.45 6.98 -33.74
C ASN A 182 -3.99 6.74 -34.14
N ASP A 183 -3.09 6.46 -33.20
CA ASP A 183 -1.65 6.48 -33.46
C ASP A 183 -1.12 5.15 -34.00
N PHE A 184 -1.81 4.04 -33.70
CA PHE A 184 -1.44 2.66 -34.10
C PHE A 184 0.03 2.28 -33.83
N ASP A 185 0.69 2.94 -32.87
CA ASP A 185 2.10 2.72 -32.52
C ASP A 185 2.32 1.30 -31.95
N GLU A 186 3.16 0.52 -32.63
CA GLU A 186 3.47 -0.86 -32.26
C GLU A 186 4.37 -1.01 -31.03
N LYS A 187 5.13 0.03 -30.67
CA LYS A 187 5.95 0.07 -29.45
C LYS A 187 5.07 0.36 -28.22
N MET A 188 4.01 1.13 -28.41
CA MET A 188 3.10 1.56 -27.34
C MET A 188 1.90 0.63 -27.15
N TYR A 189 1.36 0.10 -28.24
CA TYR A 189 0.14 -0.70 -28.26
C TYR A 189 0.40 -2.09 -28.82
N SER A 190 0.04 -3.12 -28.04
CA SER A 190 0.26 -4.50 -28.45
C SER A 190 -0.52 -4.82 -29.73
N HIS A 191 -0.05 -5.83 -30.47
CA HIS A 191 -0.77 -6.32 -31.66
C HIS A 191 -2.23 -6.67 -31.34
N TYR A 192 -2.51 -7.24 -30.16
CA TYR A 192 -3.87 -7.52 -29.72
C TYR A 192 -4.72 -6.24 -29.62
N GLU A 193 -4.22 -5.21 -28.94
CA GLU A 193 -4.94 -3.95 -28.75
C GLU A 193 -5.18 -3.20 -30.07
N ARG A 194 -4.23 -3.32 -31.02
CA ARG A 194 -4.32 -2.67 -32.34
C ARG A 194 -5.25 -3.39 -33.32
N ASN A 195 -5.42 -4.71 -33.19
CA ASN A 195 -6.09 -5.52 -34.23
C ASN A 195 -7.34 -6.28 -33.76
N ASN A 196 -7.58 -6.42 -32.45
CA ASN A 196 -8.78 -7.08 -31.96
C ASN A 196 -9.99 -6.14 -32.03
N SER A 197 -10.96 -6.47 -32.90
CA SER A 197 -12.15 -5.65 -33.14
C SER A 197 -12.99 -5.45 -31.88
N SER A 198 -13.27 -6.51 -31.12
CA SER A 198 -14.05 -6.44 -29.88
C SER A 198 -13.40 -5.54 -28.83
N PHE A 199 -12.10 -5.66 -28.63
CA PHE A 199 -11.33 -4.82 -27.71
C PHE A 199 -11.35 -3.36 -28.14
N ARG A 200 -11.16 -3.07 -29.43
CA ARG A 200 -11.17 -1.69 -29.95
C ARG A 200 -12.56 -1.06 -29.84
N ILE A 201 -13.63 -1.81 -30.09
CA ILE A 201 -15.01 -1.33 -29.89
C ILE A 201 -15.20 -0.93 -28.43
N LYS A 202 -14.80 -1.77 -27.47
CA LYS A 202 -14.92 -1.44 -26.04
C LYS A 202 -14.03 -0.28 -25.60
N ALA A 203 -12.80 -0.21 -26.09
CA ALA A 203 -11.93 0.93 -25.83
C ALA A 203 -12.54 2.23 -26.38
N ASN A 204 -13.11 2.19 -27.58
CA ASN A 204 -13.76 3.35 -28.19
C ASN A 204 -15.05 3.74 -27.46
N GLU A 205 -15.88 2.79 -27.00
CA GLU A 205 -17.04 3.08 -26.14
C GLU A 205 -16.60 3.86 -24.89
N LYS A 206 -15.50 3.43 -24.25
CA LYS A 206 -14.96 4.13 -23.07
C LYS A 206 -14.45 5.53 -23.41
N LEU A 207 -13.80 5.70 -24.56
CA LEU A 207 -13.36 7.02 -25.06
C LEU A 207 -14.55 7.95 -25.33
N LEU A 208 -15.60 7.44 -25.99
CA LEU A 208 -16.81 8.19 -26.27
C LEU A 208 -17.53 8.60 -24.98
N ASN A 209 -17.53 7.76 -23.94
CA ASN A 209 -18.09 8.12 -22.63
C ASN A 209 -17.36 9.32 -22.01
N PHE A 210 -16.03 9.38 -22.09
CA PHE A 210 -15.28 10.56 -21.64
C PHE A 210 -15.63 11.79 -22.49
N ARG A 211 -15.61 11.67 -23.82
CA ARG A 211 -15.91 12.79 -24.74
C ARG A 211 -17.36 13.30 -24.64
N ALA A 212 -18.32 12.44 -24.31
CA ALA A 212 -19.71 12.81 -24.13
C ALA A 212 -19.90 13.76 -22.93
N ILE A 213 -19.05 13.63 -21.91
CA ILE A 213 -19.01 14.49 -20.73
C ILE A 213 -18.27 15.78 -21.07
N ASP A 214 -17.10 15.70 -21.72
CA ASP A 214 -16.25 16.85 -22.04
C ASP A 214 -16.50 17.45 -23.42
N LYS A 215 -17.69 18.03 -23.62
CA LYS A 215 -18.10 18.64 -24.90
C LYS A 215 -17.29 19.88 -25.29
N THR A 216 -16.74 20.60 -24.31
CA THR A 216 -16.01 21.86 -24.53
C THR A 216 -14.48 21.69 -24.45
N GLY A 217 -13.98 20.55 -23.98
CA GLY A 217 -12.54 20.30 -23.75
C GLY A 217 -12.01 20.84 -22.41
N ASP A 218 -12.87 21.47 -21.60
CA ASP A 218 -12.50 22.14 -20.36
C ASP A 218 -12.56 21.24 -19.13
N ILE A 219 -13.18 20.06 -19.22
CA ILE A 219 -13.36 19.17 -18.06
C ILE A 219 -12.06 18.43 -17.77
N TYR A 220 -11.45 17.81 -18.79
CA TYR A 220 -10.22 17.06 -18.59
C TYR A 220 -8.96 17.92 -18.77
N ARG A 221 -9.05 19.13 -19.36
CA ARG A 221 -7.95 20.12 -19.45
C ARG A 221 -6.61 19.52 -19.91
N GLY A 222 -6.65 18.68 -20.94
CA GLY A 222 -5.45 18.01 -21.47
C GLY A 222 -4.89 16.86 -20.63
N ARG A 223 -5.62 16.38 -19.62
CA ARG A 223 -5.24 15.17 -18.87
C ARG A 223 -5.24 13.94 -19.79
N ASN A 224 -4.26 13.07 -19.58
CA ASN A 224 -4.17 11.80 -20.29
C ASN A 224 -5.36 10.88 -19.94
N LEU A 225 -6.13 10.45 -20.95
CA LEU A 225 -7.20 9.48 -20.81
C LEU A 225 -6.65 8.05 -20.81
N SER A 226 -5.93 7.70 -19.74
CA SER A 226 -5.34 6.37 -19.57
C SER A 226 -6.38 5.26 -19.38
N TYR A 227 -5.98 4.03 -19.70
CA TYR A 227 -6.83 2.86 -19.54
C TYR A 227 -6.06 1.65 -19.01
N CYS A 228 -6.80 0.79 -18.30
CA CYS A 228 -6.31 -0.49 -17.82
C CYS A 228 -6.72 -1.56 -18.83
N PHE A 229 -5.73 -2.23 -19.43
CA PHE A 229 -5.97 -3.31 -20.39
C PHE A 229 -6.85 -4.42 -19.80
N LYS A 230 -6.53 -4.85 -18.57
CA LYS A 230 -7.25 -5.89 -17.83
C LYS A 230 -8.73 -5.55 -17.69
N ASP A 231 -9.07 -4.30 -17.37
CA ASP A 231 -10.46 -3.91 -17.14
C ASP A 231 -11.27 -3.99 -18.44
N ILE A 232 -10.73 -3.46 -19.54
CA ILE A 232 -11.38 -3.56 -20.86
C ILE A 232 -11.51 -5.02 -21.30
N HIS A 233 -10.49 -5.83 -21.05
CA HIS A 233 -10.51 -7.24 -21.43
C HIS A 233 -11.51 -8.05 -20.60
N ASN A 234 -11.58 -7.83 -19.29
CA ASN A 234 -12.55 -8.50 -18.42
C ASN A 234 -14.01 -8.09 -18.73
N ASP A 235 -14.23 -6.87 -19.22
CA ASP A 235 -15.56 -6.43 -19.67
C ASP A 235 -16.05 -7.18 -20.93
N LEU A 236 -15.13 -7.77 -21.70
CA LEU A 236 -15.47 -8.62 -22.84
C LEU A 236 -15.87 -10.03 -22.40
N ASP A 237 -15.23 -10.55 -21.35
CA ASP A 237 -15.45 -11.92 -20.85
C ASP A 237 -16.42 -11.90 -19.65
N LYS A 238 -17.72 -11.94 -19.95
CA LYS A 238 -18.80 -11.84 -18.95
C LYS A 238 -18.74 -12.93 -17.87
N GLU A 239 -18.09 -14.06 -18.14
CA GLU A 239 -17.93 -15.17 -17.20
C GLU A 239 -16.74 -15.00 -16.25
N LYS A 240 -15.84 -14.04 -16.50
CA LYS A 240 -14.58 -13.84 -15.74
C LYS A 240 -14.42 -12.44 -15.17
N LYS A 241 -15.51 -11.85 -14.66
CA LYS A 241 -15.44 -10.60 -13.90
C LYS A 241 -14.46 -10.74 -12.73
N GLY A 242 -13.42 -9.91 -12.73
CA GLY A 242 -12.44 -9.86 -11.64
C GLY A 242 -11.18 -10.71 -11.85
N ASN A 243 -10.96 -11.32 -13.03
CA ASN A 243 -9.72 -12.02 -13.32
C ASN A 243 -8.50 -11.06 -13.24
N GLN A 244 -7.51 -11.39 -12.40
CA GLN A 244 -6.31 -10.57 -12.18
C GLN A 244 -5.13 -10.94 -13.09
N VAL A 245 -5.23 -12.04 -13.85
CA VAL A 245 -4.09 -12.60 -14.61
C VAL A 245 -3.74 -11.78 -15.87
N HIS A 246 -4.69 -11.00 -16.40
CA HIS A 246 -4.49 -10.22 -17.64
C HIS A 246 -3.91 -8.81 -17.42
N THR A 247 -3.30 -8.54 -16.25
CA THR A 247 -2.58 -7.28 -16.04
C THR A 247 -1.35 -7.19 -16.95
N ARG A 248 -1.06 -5.99 -17.46
CA ARG A 248 0.21 -5.72 -18.16
C ARG A 248 1.38 -5.52 -17.20
N ALA A 249 1.10 -5.02 -16.01
CA ALA A 249 2.12 -4.76 -15.01
C ALA A 249 2.44 -6.04 -14.24
N LEU A 250 3.73 -6.33 -14.12
CA LEU A 250 4.27 -7.26 -13.13
C LEU A 250 3.96 -6.74 -11.73
N HIS A 251 3.92 -7.65 -10.76
CA HIS A 251 3.78 -7.29 -9.36
C HIS A 251 5.12 -6.76 -8.80
N ALA A 252 5.06 -5.99 -7.72
CA ALA A 252 6.25 -5.37 -7.14
C ALA A 252 7.23 -6.42 -6.61
N GLU A 253 6.70 -7.44 -5.94
CA GLU A 253 7.43 -8.57 -5.38
C GLU A 253 8.07 -9.40 -6.49
N GLU A 254 7.32 -9.67 -7.56
CA GLU A 254 7.84 -10.35 -8.75
C GLU A 254 8.99 -9.57 -9.39
N ASN A 255 8.84 -8.25 -9.54
CA ASN A 255 9.90 -7.42 -10.10
C ASN A 255 11.14 -7.42 -9.20
N ALA A 256 10.97 -7.37 -7.87
CA ALA A 256 12.08 -7.47 -6.92
C ALA A 256 12.82 -8.82 -7.04
N PHE A 257 12.10 -9.93 -7.23
CA PHE A 257 12.69 -11.25 -7.48
C PHE A 257 13.39 -11.33 -8.83
N LEU A 258 12.78 -10.79 -9.88
CA LEU A 258 13.36 -10.78 -11.23
C LEU A 258 14.64 -9.93 -11.27
N GLN A 259 14.74 -8.84 -10.51
CA GLN A 259 15.97 -8.05 -10.44
C GLN A 259 17.14 -8.84 -9.84
N LEU A 260 16.89 -9.68 -8.82
CA LEU A 260 17.91 -10.59 -8.27
C LEU A 260 18.45 -11.52 -9.36
N ALA A 261 17.55 -12.13 -10.12
CA ALA A 261 17.90 -13.06 -11.18
C ALA A 261 18.58 -12.38 -12.37
N LYS A 262 18.05 -11.22 -12.81
CA LYS A 262 18.52 -10.49 -13.99
C LYS A 262 19.95 -9.96 -13.84
N TYR A 263 20.31 -9.48 -12.65
CA TYR A 263 21.61 -8.85 -12.42
C TYR A 263 22.62 -9.76 -11.70
N GLY A 264 22.25 -10.99 -11.35
CA GLY A 264 23.16 -11.98 -10.76
C GLY A 264 23.47 -11.75 -9.28
N GLY A 265 22.44 -11.71 -8.42
CA GLY A 265 22.60 -11.51 -6.97
C GLY A 265 22.94 -12.78 -6.16
N ILE A 266 23.40 -12.57 -4.92
CA ILE A 266 23.52 -13.63 -3.90
C ILE A 266 22.11 -14.17 -3.56
N GLY A 267 22.00 -15.47 -3.30
CA GLY A 267 20.74 -16.10 -2.90
C GLY A 267 20.11 -15.44 -1.66
N VAL A 268 18.79 -15.45 -1.60
CA VAL A 268 17.98 -14.79 -0.55
C VAL A 268 17.33 -15.77 0.42
N GLN A 269 17.85 -17.01 0.48
CA GLN A 269 17.36 -18.03 1.39
C GLN A 269 17.54 -17.59 2.84
N GLY A 270 16.49 -17.72 3.65
CA GLY A 270 16.44 -17.21 5.02
C GLY A 270 16.22 -15.70 5.12
N GLY A 271 16.20 -14.99 3.99
CA GLY A 271 15.96 -13.56 3.89
C GLY A 271 14.51 -13.16 4.06
N ARG A 272 14.22 -11.86 3.87
CA ARG A 272 12.90 -11.27 4.14
C ARG A 272 12.36 -10.54 2.92
N LEU A 273 11.04 -10.52 2.79
CA LEU A 273 10.31 -9.72 1.80
C LEU A 273 9.54 -8.62 2.53
N TYR A 274 9.82 -7.36 2.20
CA TYR A 274 9.03 -6.21 2.62
C TYR A 274 8.19 -5.76 1.45
N THR A 275 6.88 -5.60 1.61
CA THR A 275 5.99 -5.18 0.53
C THR A 275 4.91 -4.23 1.04
N THR A 276 4.55 -3.21 0.28
CA THR A 276 3.50 -2.27 0.72
C THR A 276 2.10 -2.88 0.65
N ALA A 277 1.92 -3.99 -0.06
CA ALA A 277 0.69 -4.77 -0.08
C ALA A 277 1.02 -6.26 0.06
N SER A 278 0.22 -7.03 0.80
CA SER A 278 0.49 -8.44 1.04
C SER A 278 0.49 -9.22 -0.30
N PRO A 279 1.29 -10.30 -0.39
CA PRO A 279 1.51 -10.96 -1.67
C PRO A 279 0.27 -11.74 -2.14
N CYS A 280 0.02 -11.70 -3.45
CA CYS A 280 -0.94 -12.60 -4.10
C CYS A 280 -0.42 -14.05 -4.10
N GLU A 281 -1.24 -15.01 -4.51
CA GLU A 281 -0.91 -16.44 -4.55
C GLU A 281 0.34 -16.71 -5.40
N LEU A 282 0.51 -16.00 -6.52
CA LEU A 282 1.68 -16.16 -7.40
C LEU A 282 2.96 -15.58 -6.78
N CYS A 283 2.87 -14.45 -6.10
CA CYS A 283 4.02 -13.84 -5.42
C CYS A 283 4.39 -14.63 -4.17
N ALA A 284 3.41 -15.15 -3.43
CA ALA A 284 3.61 -16.03 -2.29
C ALA A 284 4.33 -17.33 -2.70
N LYS A 285 3.93 -17.96 -3.83
CA LYS A 285 4.62 -19.13 -4.38
C LYS A 285 6.10 -18.84 -4.68
N LYS A 286 6.38 -17.68 -5.28
CA LYS A 286 7.76 -17.25 -5.60
C LYS A 286 8.58 -16.98 -4.33
N ALA A 287 8.01 -16.29 -3.35
CA ALA A 287 8.66 -16.03 -2.06
C ALA A 287 9.03 -17.35 -1.35
N TYR A 288 8.08 -18.30 -1.31
CA TYR A 288 8.31 -19.62 -0.74
C TYR A 288 9.43 -20.37 -1.49
N GLN A 289 9.38 -20.39 -2.83
CA GLN A 289 10.38 -21.06 -3.67
C GLN A 289 11.79 -20.48 -3.49
N LEU A 290 11.90 -19.17 -3.24
CA LEU A 290 13.17 -18.49 -2.98
C LEU A 290 13.69 -18.71 -1.54
N GLY A 291 12.91 -19.37 -0.69
CA GLY A 291 13.27 -19.64 0.70
C GLY A 291 13.23 -18.40 1.59
N ILE A 292 12.37 -17.42 1.28
CA ILE A 292 12.09 -16.28 2.16
C ILE A 292 11.52 -16.81 3.48
N SER A 293 12.02 -16.29 4.61
CA SER A 293 11.62 -16.72 5.96
C SER A 293 10.53 -15.83 6.57
N GLU A 294 10.52 -14.54 6.23
CA GLU A 294 9.55 -13.55 6.75
C GLU A 294 9.02 -12.67 5.61
N ILE A 295 7.71 -12.39 5.64
CA ILE A 295 7.03 -11.48 4.73
C ILE A 295 6.39 -10.36 5.57
N VAL A 296 6.94 -9.16 5.47
CA VAL A 296 6.45 -7.96 6.16
C VAL A 296 5.59 -7.14 5.20
N PHE A 297 4.34 -6.84 5.56
CA PHE A 297 3.41 -6.11 4.69
C PHE A 297 2.63 -4.99 5.38
N ILE A 298 2.24 -3.95 4.65
CA ILE A 298 1.39 -2.87 5.18
C ILE A 298 -0.09 -3.17 4.93
N ASP A 299 -0.49 -3.34 3.67
CA ASP A 299 -1.91 -3.49 3.36
C ASP A 299 -2.26 -4.96 3.14
N PRO A 300 -3.22 -5.55 3.87
CA PRO A 300 -3.68 -6.89 3.58
C PRO A 300 -4.33 -6.94 2.18
N TYR A 301 -3.90 -7.90 1.37
CA TYR A 301 -4.43 -8.14 0.04
C TYR A 301 -5.53 -9.20 0.09
N PRO A 302 -6.67 -9.00 -0.60
CA PRO A 302 -7.74 -9.99 -0.63
C PRO A 302 -7.29 -11.24 -1.39
N GLY A 303 -7.50 -12.41 -0.80
CA GLY A 303 -7.19 -13.68 -1.45
C GLY A 303 -7.03 -14.82 -0.44
N ILE A 304 -6.58 -15.97 -0.94
CA ILE A 304 -6.36 -17.17 -0.12
C ILE A 304 -4.86 -17.48 0.03
N ALA A 305 -3.97 -16.55 -0.33
CA ALA A 305 -2.52 -16.78 -0.34
C ALA A 305 -1.99 -17.28 1.01
N GLN A 306 -2.50 -16.73 2.12
CA GLN A 306 -2.11 -17.16 3.47
C GLN A 306 -2.50 -18.62 3.74
N ASP A 307 -3.78 -18.95 3.59
CA ASP A 307 -4.31 -20.28 3.92
C ASP A 307 -3.91 -21.36 2.90
N HIS A 308 -3.72 -20.99 1.64
CA HIS A 308 -3.46 -21.92 0.54
C HIS A 308 -1.96 -22.14 0.28
N ILE A 309 -1.12 -21.10 0.38
CA ILE A 309 0.28 -21.15 -0.04
C ILE A 309 1.24 -20.99 1.14
N ILE A 310 1.00 -20.02 2.01
CA ILE A 310 1.99 -19.65 3.02
C ILE A 310 1.96 -20.59 4.22
N ASN A 311 0.78 -20.93 4.74
CA ASN A 311 0.62 -21.71 5.98
C ASN A 311 0.84 -23.23 5.83
N ILE A 312 1.51 -23.69 4.77
CA ILE A 312 1.70 -25.12 4.46
C ILE A 312 3.17 -25.46 4.19
N GLY A 313 3.47 -26.77 4.14
CA GLY A 313 4.79 -27.30 3.81
C GLY A 313 5.78 -27.30 4.99
N SER A 314 7.05 -27.56 4.71
CA SER A 314 8.08 -27.78 5.75
C SER A 314 8.80 -26.50 6.21
N LYS A 315 8.71 -25.41 5.43
CA LYS A 315 9.39 -24.13 5.71
C LYS A 315 8.48 -22.94 5.37
N PRO A 316 7.30 -22.83 6.01
CA PRO A 316 6.38 -21.74 5.73
C PRO A 316 6.99 -20.38 6.15
N PRO A 317 6.94 -19.33 5.30
CA PRO A 317 7.34 -18.00 5.71
C PRO A 317 6.37 -17.42 6.74
N MET A 318 6.88 -16.65 7.69
CA MET A 318 6.06 -15.92 8.66
C MET A 318 5.49 -14.64 8.03
N LEU A 319 4.17 -14.49 8.02
CA LEU A 319 3.53 -13.22 7.67
C LEU A 319 3.53 -12.28 8.88
N ILE A 320 4.03 -11.06 8.68
CA ILE A 320 4.15 -10.05 9.73
C ILE A 320 3.52 -8.75 9.23
N GLN A 321 2.51 -8.28 9.96
CA GLN A 321 1.95 -6.96 9.74
C GLN A 321 2.98 -5.88 10.10
N PHE A 322 3.20 -4.91 9.21
CA PHE A 322 4.13 -3.82 9.42
C PHE A 322 3.74 -2.99 10.65
N ARG A 323 4.75 -2.64 11.45
CA ARG A 323 4.69 -1.67 12.55
C ARG A 323 5.87 -0.73 12.43
N GLY A 324 5.63 0.56 12.50
CA GLY A 324 6.66 1.53 12.12
C GLY A 324 6.10 2.83 11.58
N ALA A 325 6.95 3.86 11.55
CA ALA A 325 6.70 5.06 10.76
C ALA A 325 7.19 4.89 9.31
N ILE A 326 6.42 5.43 8.35
CA ILE A 326 6.72 5.50 6.91
C ILE A 326 6.31 6.86 6.34
N GLY A 327 6.64 7.08 5.07
CA GLY A 327 6.26 8.27 4.32
C GLY A 327 6.88 9.53 4.92
N LYS A 328 6.08 10.60 5.05
CA LYS A 328 6.55 11.89 5.56
C LYS A 328 6.89 11.84 7.06
N SER A 329 6.14 11.07 7.85
CA SER A 329 6.38 10.97 9.28
C SER A 329 7.71 10.31 9.60
N TYR A 330 8.13 9.31 8.82
CA TYR A 330 9.45 8.69 8.97
C TYR A 330 10.57 9.75 8.98
N HIS A 331 10.62 10.62 7.95
CA HIS A 331 11.62 11.67 7.89
C HIS A 331 11.47 12.65 9.05
N ARG A 332 10.25 13.13 9.32
CA ARG A 332 10.00 14.12 10.39
C ARG A 332 10.32 13.62 11.79
N LEU A 333 10.21 12.31 12.04
CA LEU A 333 10.48 11.71 13.35
C LEU A 333 11.97 11.40 13.52
N TYR A 334 12.67 11.01 12.46
CA TYR A 334 14.04 10.50 12.56
C TYR A 334 15.12 11.48 12.08
N GLU A 335 14.76 12.57 11.42
CA GLU A 335 15.68 13.64 11.07
C GLU A 335 16.01 14.48 12.31
N GLN A 336 17.31 14.60 12.62
CA GLN A 336 17.79 15.45 13.70
C GLN A 336 17.67 16.92 13.29
N VAL A 337 17.06 17.74 14.15
CA VAL A 337 16.93 19.19 13.90
C VAL A 337 18.29 19.88 13.98
N ILE A 338 19.07 19.49 14.99
CA ILE A 338 20.46 19.87 15.21
C ILE A 338 21.18 18.57 15.61
N PRO A 339 22.45 18.36 15.24
CA PRO A 339 23.21 17.22 15.74
C PRO A 339 23.15 17.15 17.27
N ILE A 340 22.87 15.97 17.84
CA ILE A 340 22.69 15.79 19.29
C ILE A 340 23.90 16.29 20.08
N LYS A 341 25.10 16.13 19.52
CA LYS A 341 26.33 16.65 20.13
C LYS A 341 26.23 18.17 20.37
N ASP A 342 25.83 18.92 19.34
CA ASP A 342 25.77 20.37 19.39
C ASP A 342 24.62 20.83 20.31
N GLU A 343 23.47 20.15 20.28
CA GLU A 343 22.34 20.40 21.18
C GLU A 343 22.76 20.29 22.66
N LEU A 344 23.51 19.25 23.03
CA LEU A 344 24.01 19.06 24.38
C LEU A 344 25.01 20.15 24.79
N GLU A 345 25.87 20.59 23.87
CA GLU A 345 26.80 21.70 24.12
C GLU A 345 26.04 23.00 24.43
N TYR A 346 24.98 23.32 23.69
CA TYR A 346 24.15 24.51 23.95
C TYR A 346 23.38 24.48 25.28
N LEU A 347 23.09 23.29 25.83
CA LEU A 347 22.40 23.16 27.12
C LEU A 347 23.32 23.37 28.33
N LEU A 348 24.64 23.37 28.12
CA LEU A 348 25.63 23.68 29.15
C LEU A 348 25.86 25.19 29.33
N GLU A 349 25.54 25.99 28.31
CA GLU A 349 25.55 27.46 28.33
C GLU A 349 24.28 28.02 28.99
#